data_AF-A0A7C6TMC4-F1
#
_entry.id   AF-A0A7C6TMC4-F1
#
_cell.length_a   1.000
_cell.length_b   1.000
_cell.length_c   1.000
_cell.angle_alpha   90.00
_cell.angle_beta   90.00
_cell.angle_gamma   90.00
#
_symmetry.space_group_name_H-M   'P 1'
#
loop_
_entity.id
_entity.type
_entity.pdbx_description
1 polymer ?
#
loop_
_entity_poly.entity_id
_entity_poly.type
_entity_poly.pdbx_seq_one_letter_code
_entity_poly.pdbx_strand_id
1 'polypeptide(L)'
;AGKRTSTYENPDYQKAAGPFFKQTEDAINSADPVSPGVQPRPTLGVQFVTIPEFADLATGISEDVSSAIAGRSSADSALEKGQKAAQKVGDKYKK
;
A
#
# COMPACT_ATOMS: atom_id res chain seq x y z
N ALA A 1 4.83 17.80 3.83
CA ALA A 1 4.01 17.46 5.02
C ALA A 1 3.52 18.77 5.62
N GLY A 2 2.23 18.90 5.97
CA GLY A 2 1.68 20.15 6.51
C GLY A 2 0.36 20.64 5.90
N LYS A 3 -0.61 19.75 5.65
CA LYS A 3 -1.99 20.18 5.31
C LYS A 3 -3.05 19.72 6.30
N ARG A 4 -2.67 19.00 7.36
CA ARG A 4 -3.61 18.45 8.35
C ARG A 4 -3.29 18.81 9.80
N THR A 5 -2.15 19.41 10.09
CA THR A 5 -1.76 19.80 11.45
C THR A 5 -2.83 20.67 12.11
N SER A 6 -3.32 21.69 11.40
CA SER A 6 -4.43 22.54 11.88
C SER A 6 -5.74 21.79 12.11
N THR A 7 -5.97 20.65 11.44
CA THR A 7 -7.12 19.79 11.71
C THR A 7 -6.96 19.06 13.04
N TYR A 8 -5.78 18.51 13.31
CA TYR A 8 -5.50 17.78 14.55
C TYR A 8 -5.30 18.71 15.77
N GLU A 9 -4.96 19.98 15.54
CA GLU A 9 -4.92 21.04 16.57
C GLU A 9 -6.30 21.64 16.89
N ASN A 10 -7.31 21.43 16.04
CA ASN A 10 -8.64 22.02 16.22
C ASN A 10 -9.42 21.32 17.35
N PRO A 11 -9.83 22.04 18.42
CA PRO A 11 -10.57 21.46 19.55
C PRO A 11 -11.92 20.82 19.18
N ASP A 12 -12.65 21.39 18.21
CA ASP A 12 -13.92 20.84 17.76
C ASP A 12 -13.72 19.49 17.04
N TYR A 13 -12.63 19.38 16.27
CA TYR A 13 -12.26 18.11 15.64
C TYR A 13 -11.82 17.08 16.68
N GLN A 14 -10.98 17.47 17.64
CA GLN A 14 -10.57 16.59 18.73
C GLN A 14 -11.77 16.07 19.52
N LYS A 15 -12.75 16.93 19.82
CA LYS A 15 -13.98 16.54 20.49
C LYS A 15 -14.83 15.58 19.65
N ALA A 16 -14.99 15.86 18.35
CA ALA A 16 -15.79 15.03 17.45
C ALA A 16 -15.15 13.66 17.15
N ALA A 17 -13.84 13.64 16.91
CA ALA A 17 -13.07 12.41 16.66
C ALA A 17 -12.74 11.66 17.96
N GLY A 18 -12.89 12.30 19.11
CA GLY A 18 -12.73 11.72 20.44
C GLY A 18 -11.39 11.02 20.60
N PRO A 19 -11.34 9.75 21.01
CA PRO A 19 -10.08 9.06 21.26
C PRO A 19 -9.30 8.69 20.00
N PHE A 20 -9.81 8.93 18.78
CA PHE A 20 -9.17 8.44 17.55
C PHE A 20 -8.27 9.46 16.86
N PHE A 21 -8.40 10.76 17.17
CA PHE A 21 -7.69 11.81 16.43
C PHE A 21 -6.16 11.64 16.55
N LYS A 22 -5.67 11.37 17.76
CA LYS A 22 -4.24 11.29 18.04
C LYS A 22 -3.60 10.08 17.36
N GLN A 23 -4.21 8.90 17.47
CA GLN A 23 -3.74 7.68 16.84
C GLN A 23 -3.74 7.82 15.31
N THR A 24 -4.73 8.51 14.75
CA THR A 24 -4.77 8.77 13.30
C THR A 24 -3.64 9.69 12.87
N GLU A 25 -3.39 10.79 13.61
CA GLU A 25 -2.28 11.69 13.36
C GLU A 25 -0.93 10.97 13.45
N ASP A 26 -0.74 10.17 14.51
CA ASP A 26 0.49 9.41 14.73
C ASP A 26 0.71 8.38 13.62
N ALA A 27 -0.34 7.67 13.19
CA ALA A 27 -0.25 6.74 12.07
C ALA A 27 0.17 7.46 10.78
N ILE A 28 -0.40 8.63 10.48
CA ILE A 28 -0.03 9.43 9.29
C ILE A 28 1.42 9.90 9.37
N ASN A 29 1.85 10.42 10.53
CA ASN A 29 3.19 10.96 10.72
C ASN A 29 4.28 9.87 10.76
N SER A 30 3.92 8.67 11.21
CA SER A 30 4.82 7.51 11.28
C SER A 30 5.02 6.79 9.95
N ALA A 31 4.16 7.05 8.95
CA ALA A 31 4.26 6.39 7.66
C ALA A 31 5.52 6.84 6.89
N ASP A 32 6.40 5.89 6.57
CA ASP A 32 7.60 6.13 5.77
C ASP A 32 7.47 5.52 4.36
N PRO A 33 7.06 6.32 3.35
CA PRO A 33 6.99 5.86 1.96
C PRO A 33 8.36 5.78 1.28
N VAL A 34 9.43 6.28 1.90
CA VAL A 34 10.80 6.25 1.33
C VAL A 34 11.51 4.96 1.71
N SER A 35 11.33 4.48 2.94
CA SER A 35 11.83 3.18 3.40
C SER A 35 10.70 2.28 3.92
N PRO A 36 9.75 1.88 3.06
CA PRO A 36 8.65 1.03 3.48
C PRO A 36 9.15 -0.40 3.78
N GLY A 37 8.83 -0.93 4.96
CA GLY A 37 9.08 -2.33 5.33
C GLY A 37 10.54 -2.68 5.64
N VAL A 38 10.90 -3.97 5.51
CA VAL A 38 12.21 -4.51 5.97
C VAL A 38 13.25 -4.72 4.86
N GLN A 39 12.90 -4.42 3.61
CA GLN A 39 13.78 -4.62 2.45
C GLN A 39 13.95 -3.32 1.68
N PRO A 40 15.16 -3.03 1.15
CA PRO A 40 15.36 -1.92 0.22
C PRO A 40 14.44 -2.05 -0.99
N ARG A 41 13.85 -0.94 -1.44
CA ARG A 41 12.98 -0.92 -2.62
C ARG A 41 13.41 0.18 -3.60
N PRO A 42 13.30 -0.06 -4.92
CA PRO A 42 13.73 0.90 -5.94
C PRO A 42 12.70 2.03 -6.17
N THR A 43 11.57 2.04 -5.45
CA THR A 43 10.46 2.98 -5.66
C THR A 43 9.88 3.46 -4.33
N LEU A 44 9.27 4.64 -4.33
CA LEU A 44 8.46 5.15 -3.22
C LEU A 44 7.11 4.42 -3.12
N GLY A 45 6.54 4.42 -1.91
CA GLY A 45 5.15 4.02 -1.63
C GLY A 45 5.04 2.90 -0.60
N VAL A 46 4.04 2.99 0.29
CA VAL A 46 3.79 1.96 1.32
C VAL A 46 2.86 0.87 0.79
N GLN A 47 1.70 1.28 0.28
CA GLN A 47 0.62 0.42 -0.20
C GLN A 47 0.56 0.30 -1.74
N PHE A 48 1.39 1.06 -2.44
CA PHE A 48 1.50 1.03 -3.90
C PHE A 48 2.95 1.11 -4.35
N VAL A 49 3.21 0.70 -5.58
CA VAL A 49 4.50 0.87 -6.25
C VAL A 49 4.37 2.04 -7.23
N THR A 50 5.27 3.01 -7.15
CA THR A 50 5.21 4.22 -8.01
C THR A 50 5.73 3.93 -9.43
N ILE A 51 5.01 3.10 -10.18
CA ILE A 51 5.23 2.80 -11.61
C ILE A 51 3.92 2.92 -12.40
N PRO A 52 3.96 3.29 -13.69
CA PRO A 52 2.74 3.41 -14.52
C PRO A 52 1.91 2.13 -14.58
N GLU A 53 2.56 0.97 -14.64
CA GLU A 53 1.90 -0.34 -14.76
C GLU A 53 1.22 -0.83 -13.48
N PHE A 54 1.43 -0.16 -12.33
CA PHE A 54 0.99 -0.69 -11.05
C PHE A 54 -0.53 -0.89 -10.97
N ALA A 55 -1.33 0.01 -11.55
CA ALA A 55 -2.78 -0.08 -11.50
C ALA A 55 -3.30 -1.40 -12.10
N ASP A 56 -2.87 -1.73 -13.31
CA ASP A 56 -3.28 -2.96 -13.99
C ASP A 56 -2.68 -4.20 -13.31
N LEU A 57 -1.39 -4.14 -12.97
CA LEU A 57 -0.69 -5.24 -12.31
C LEU A 57 -1.35 -5.61 -10.97
N ALA A 58 -1.59 -4.61 -10.11
CA ALA A 58 -2.17 -4.81 -8.79
C ALA A 58 -3.62 -5.26 -8.87
N THR A 59 -4.38 -4.83 -9.89
CA THR A 59 -5.76 -5.29 -10.12
C THR A 59 -5.79 -6.79 -10.36
N GLY A 60 -5.00 -7.30 -11.32
CA GLY A 60 -4.95 -8.74 -11.60
C GLY A 60 -4.48 -9.58 -10.41
N ILE A 61 -3.47 -9.11 -9.68
CA ILE A 61 -3.02 -9.78 -8.45
C ILE A 61 -4.13 -9.80 -7.39
N SER A 62 -4.87 -8.70 -7.23
CA SER A 62 -5.94 -8.60 -6.24
C SER A 62 -7.10 -9.56 -6.55
N GLU A 63 -7.42 -9.74 -7.84
CA GLU A 63 -8.41 -10.71 -8.30
C GLU A 63 -8.00 -12.15 -7.96
N ASP A 64 -6.75 -12.52 -8.23
CA ASP A 64 -6.20 -13.86 -7.91
C ASP A 64 -6.17 -14.10 -6.38
N VAL A 65 -5.77 -13.10 -5.59
CA VAL A 65 -5.80 -13.18 -4.12
C VAL A 65 -7.23 -13.30 -3.60
N SER A 66 -8.17 -12.54 -4.16
CA SER A 66 -9.60 -12.63 -3.81
C SER A 66 -10.15 -14.03 -4.10
N SER A 67 -9.79 -14.62 -5.24
CA SER A 67 -10.13 -16.00 -5.61
C SER A 67 -9.58 -17.01 -4.59
N ALA A 68 -8.34 -16.83 -4.13
CA ALA A 68 -7.73 -17.70 -3.12
C ALA A 68 -8.45 -17.59 -1.76
N ILE A 69 -8.79 -16.37 -1.33
CA ILE A 69 -9.57 -16.13 -0.10
C ILE A 69 -10.94 -16.82 -0.19
N ALA A 70 -11.57 -16.79 -1.36
CA ALA A 70 -12.84 -17.44 -1.61
C ALA A 70 -12.75 -18.98 -1.75
N GLY A 71 -11.56 -19.58 -1.61
CA GLY A 71 -11.35 -21.03 -1.71
C GLY A 71 -11.44 -21.58 -3.14
N ARG A 72 -11.40 -20.72 -4.17
CA ARG A 72 -11.50 -21.12 -5.59
C ARG A 72 -10.14 -21.45 -6.20
N SER A 73 -9.05 -21.10 -5.52
CA SER A 73 -7.66 -21.41 -5.85
C SER A 73 -6.82 -21.48 -4.58
N SER A 74 -5.59 -21.97 -4.66
CA SER A 74 -4.65 -21.92 -3.52
C SER A 74 -3.95 -20.56 -3.43
N ALA A 75 -3.46 -20.22 -2.23
CA ALA A 75 -2.58 -19.07 -2.03
C ALA A 75 -1.31 -19.19 -2.90
N ASP A 76 -0.69 -20.37 -2.96
CA ASP A 76 0.51 -20.62 -3.78
C ASP A 76 0.26 -20.34 -5.26
N SER A 77 -0.90 -20.74 -5.79
CA SER A 77 -1.25 -20.48 -7.20
C SER A 77 -1.42 -18.98 -7.47
N ALA A 78 -2.08 -18.25 -6.56
CA ALA A 78 -2.22 -16.80 -6.68
C ALA A 78 -0.85 -16.09 -6.62
N LEU A 79 0.03 -16.51 -5.69
CA LEU A 79 1.38 -15.97 -5.56
C LEU A 79 2.24 -16.25 -6.80
N GLU A 80 2.19 -17.45 -7.37
CA GLU A 80 2.92 -17.78 -8.60
C GLU A 80 2.48 -16.92 -9.79
N LYS A 81 1.16 -16.74 -9.97
CA LYS A 81 0.64 -15.88 -11.04
C LYS A 81 1.07 -14.43 -10.83
N GLY A 82 0.96 -13.93 -9.61
CA GLY A 82 1.39 -12.58 -9.25
C GLY A 82 2.88 -12.38 -9.49
N GLN A 83 3.73 -13.35 -9.13
CA GLN A 83 5.16 -13.31 -9.39
C GLN A 83 5.47 -13.27 -10.89
N LYS A 84 4.79 -14.09 -11.71
CA LYS A 84 4.97 -14.07 -13.18
C LYS A 84 4.57 -12.72 -13.79
N ALA A 85 3.46 -12.14 -13.35
CA ALA A 85 3.00 -10.83 -13.81
C ALA A 85 3.96 -9.71 -13.39
N ALA A 86 4.38 -9.69 -12.13
CA ALA A 86 5.33 -8.72 -11.60
C ALA A 86 6.70 -8.84 -12.27
N GLN A 87 7.17 -10.06 -12.54
CA GLN A 87 8.43 -10.30 -13.23
C GLN A 87 8.44 -9.68 -14.64
N LYS A 88 7.36 -9.88 -15.40
CA LYS A 88 7.21 -9.32 -16.75
C LYS A 88 7.28 -7.78 -16.75
N VAL A 89 6.72 -7.12 -15.74
CA VAL A 89 6.82 -5.67 -15.57
C VAL A 89 8.24 -5.28 -15.15
N GLY A 90 8.78 -5.95 -14.13
CA GLY A 90 10.10 -5.68 -13.56
C GLY A 90 11.25 -5.87 -14.56
N ASP A 91 11.13 -6.82 -15.49
CA ASP A 91 12.14 -7.07 -16.53
C ASP A 91 12.36 -5.86 -17.43
N LYS A 92 11.37 -4.97 -17.60
CA LYS A 92 11.53 -3.72 -18.35
C LYS A 92 12.51 -2.74 -17.68
N TYR A 93 12.76 -2.90 -16.39
CA TYR A 93 13.61 -2.02 -15.58
C TYR A 93 14.98 -2.62 -15.27
N LYS A 94 15.20 -3.89 -15.63
CA LYS A 94 16.51 -4.52 -15.53
C LYS A 94 17.38 -3.99 -16.66
N LYS A 95 18.45 -3.29 -16.30
CA LYS A 95 19.54 -2.94 -17.22
C LYS A 95 20.47 -4.12 -17.40
#